data_AF-A0A2T4WH64-F1
#
_entry.id   AF-A0A2T4WH64-F1
#
_cell.length_a   1.000
_cell.length_b   1.000
_cell.length_c   1.000
_cell.angle_alpha   90.00
_cell.angle_beta   90.00
_cell.angle_gamma   90.00
#
_symmetry.space_group_name_H-M   'P 1'
#
loop_
_entity.id
_entity.type
_entity.pdbx_description
1 polymer ?
#
loop_
_entity_poly.entity_id
_entity_poly.type
_entity_poly.pdbx_seq_one_letter_code
_entity_poly.pdbx_strand_id
1 'polypeptide(L)'
;MLRNYFKIAWRNLIKNKGFTAINIIGLSLGIGCFIMISMFVIDELSYDRYHEKANRIYRINSDIIFGGTEMNMAVSADPMGETLKNDYPELEQFVRFHASNNSKLIKKGNDFINESAVTHADSTLFDVFTFPAIIGDTKAALKQPNTVVITETAAIRYFGSAEL
;
A
#
# COMPACT_ATOMS: atom_id res chain seq x y z
N MET A 1 -3.60 47.48 19.95
CA MET A 1 -3.12 46.98 21.26
C MET A 1 -2.30 45.70 21.15
N LEU A 2 -2.74 44.67 20.39
CA LEU A 2 -1.97 43.43 20.12
C LEU A 2 -0.50 43.66 19.69
N ARG A 3 -0.24 44.64 18.82
CA ARG A 3 1.12 45.03 18.39
C ARG A 3 2.05 45.37 19.57
N ASN A 4 1.51 46.00 20.62
CA ASN A 4 2.31 46.37 21.79
C ASN A 4 2.61 45.14 22.66
N TYR A 5 1.64 44.25 22.85
CA TYR A 5 1.83 42.98 23.57
C TYR A 5 2.88 42.08 22.91
N PHE A 6 2.83 41.92 21.58
CA PHE A 6 3.87 41.17 20.83
C PHE A 6 5.25 41.80 20.98
N LYS A 7 5.35 43.14 20.91
CA LYS A 7 6.62 43.87 21.07
C LYS A 7 7.22 43.69 22.48
N ILE A 8 6.37 43.70 23.51
CA ILE A 8 6.79 43.48 24.91
C ILE A 8 7.24 42.03 25.10
N ALA A 9 6.47 41.05 24.62
CA ALA A 9 6.83 39.63 24.71
C ALA A 9 8.17 39.33 24.02
N TRP A 10 8.38 39.85 22.81
CA TRP A 10 9.63 39.67 22.07
C TRP A 10 10.86 40.26 22.79
N ARG A 11 10.74 41.48 23.36
CA ARG A 11 11.80 42.06 24.19
C ARG A 11 12.11 41.22 25.43
N ASN A 12 11.09 40.61 26.03
CA ASN A 12 11.25 39.80 27.24
C ASN A 12 11.95 38.45 26.93
N LEU A 13 11.60 37.83 25.80
CA LEU A 13 12.26 36.61 25.29
C LEU A 13 13.75 36.84 24.99
N ILE A 14 14.09 37.97 24.37
CA ILE A 14 15.50 38.35 24.09
C ILE A 14 16.27 38.72 25.37
N LYS A 15 15.61 39.25 26.40
CA LYS A 15 16.26 39.58 27.68
C LYS A 15 16.62 38.31 28.47
N ASN A 16 15.79 37.27 28.40
CA ASN A 16 15.97 36.00 29.12
C ASN A 16 16.37 34.86 28.18
N LYS A 17 17.47 35.02 27.43
CA LYS A 17 17.86 34.11 26.31
C LYS A 17 18.04 32.65 26.72
N GLY A 18 18.72 32.37 27.84
CA GLY A 18 18.99 30.99 28.27
C GLY A 18 17.72 30.22 28.64
N PHE A 19 16.88 30.83 29.49
CA PHE A 19 15.59 30.25 29.88
C PHE A 19 14.64 30.09 28.69
N THR A 20 14.61 31.09 27.79
CA THR A 20 13.80 31.03 26.57
C THR A 20 14.28 29.92 25.63
N ALA A 21 15.60 29.76 25.44
CA ALA A 21 16.16 28.72 24.58
C ALA A 21 15.83 27.31 25.09
N ILE A 22 15.98 27.05 26.39
CA ILE A 22 15.65 25.75 26.99
C ILE A 22 14.17 25.41 26.76
N ASN A 23 13.27 26.35 27.02
CA ASN A 23 11.84 26.12 26.83
C ASN A 23 11.46 25.92 25.37
N ILE A 24 12.01 26.72 24.45
CA ILE A 24 11.74 26.57 23.01
C ILE A 24 12.26 25.23 22.50
N ILE A 25 13.47 24.83 22.88
CA ILE A 25 14.06 23.56 22.45
C ILE A 25 13.25 22.39 23.02
N GLY A 26 12.95 22.40 24.32
CA GLY A 26 12.17 21.33 24.95
C GLY A 26 10.77 21.18 24.34
N LEU A 27 10.06 22.31 24.13
CA LEU A 27 8.75 22.30 23.49
C LEU A 27 8.82 21.85 22.03
N SER A 28 9.80 22.34 21.26
CA SER A 28 9.96 21.99 19.85
C SER A 28 10.31 20.51 19.67
N LEU A 29 11.17 19.96 20.53
CA LEU A 29 11.50 18.53 20.54
C LEU A 29 10.28 17.69 20.92
N GLY A 30 9.53 18.08 21.95
CA GLY A 30 8.32 17.37 22.37
C GLY A 30 7.27 17.32 21.26
N ILE A 31 6.99 18.46 20.63
CA ILE A 31 6.05 18.55 19.50
C ILE A 31 6.60 17.77 18.29
N GLY A 32 7.89 17.88 17.98
CA GLY A 32 8.52 17.17 16.87
C GLY A 32 8.42 15.65 17.00
N CYS A 33 8.75 15.11 18.18
CA CYS A 33 8.61 13.69 18.47
C CYS A 33 7.15 13.23 18.35
N PHE A 34 6.20 14.02 18.89
CA PHE A 34 4.78 13.70 18.79
C PHE A 34 4.28 13.66 17.34
N ILE A 35 4.67 14.63 16.51
CA ILE A 35 4.29 14.67 15.10
C ILE A 35 4.88 13.48 14.35
N MET A 36 6.16 13.14 14.56
CA MET A 36 6.78 11.98 13.89
C MET A 36 6.06 10.67 14.23
N ILE A 37 5.77 10.42 15.52
CA ILE A 37 5.04 9.21 15.94
C ILE A 37 3.63 9.22 15.35
N SER A 38 2.95 10.37 15.37
CA SER A 38 1.59 10.49 14.83
C SER A 38 1.56 10.23 13.32
N MET A 39 2.53 10.75 12.55
CA MET A 39 2.66 10.45 11.13
C MET A 39 2.89 8.97 10.88
N PHE A 40 3.77 8.33 11.65
CA PHE A 40 4.02 6.88 11.54
C PHE A 40 2.74 6.06 11.81
N VAL A 41 1.99 6.39 12.85
CA VAL A 41 0.74 5.70 13.17
C VAL A 41 -0.33 5.92 12.10
N ILE A 42 -0.46 7.14 11.58
CA ILE A 42 -1.41 7.44 10.50
C ILE A 42 -1.05 6.66 9.24
N ASP A 43 0.24 6.64 8.88
CA ASP A 43 0.74 5.89 7.72
C ASP A 43 0.39 4.40 7.84
N GLU A 44 0.75 3.77 8.96
CA GLU A 44 0.48 2.35 9.23
C GLU A 44 -1.02 2.01 9.18
N LEU A 45 -1.87 2.88 9.76
CA LEU A 45 -3.33 2.67 9.76
C LEU A 45 -3.99 2.96 8.40
N SER A 46 -3.27 3.61 7.49
CA SER A 46 -3.76 4.01 6.16
C SER A 46 -3.26 3.14 5.01
N TYR A 47 -2.31 2.24 5.26
CA TYR A 47 -1.58 1.46 4.25
C TYR A 47 -2.47 0.84 3.16
N ASP A 48 -3.58 0.19 3.54
CA ASP A 48 -4.50 -0.47 2.59
C ASP A 48 -5.78 0.33 2.27
N ARG A 49 -5.88 1.58 2.76
CA ARG A 49 -7.11 2.38 2.65
C ARG A 49 -7.27 3.16 1.34
N TYR A 50 -6.34 3.01 0.39
CA TYR A 50 -6.36 3.75 -0.86
C TYR A 50 -7.35 3.19 -1.90
N HIS A 51 -7.88 1.97 -1.71
CA HIS A 51 -8.92 1.42 -2.57
C HIS A 51 -10.31 1.96 -2.20
N GLU A 52 -11.16 2.23 -3.19
CA GLU A 52 -12.53 2.75 -2.97
C GLU A 52 -13.36 1.81 -2.08
N LYS A 53 -13.11 0.51 -2.17
CA LYS A 53 -13.81 -0.56 -1.44
C LYS A 53 -13.01 -1.08 -0.25
N ALA A 54 -11.98 -0.38 0.23
CA ALA A 54 -11.06 -0.87 1.27
C ALA A 54 -11.76 -1.40 2.54
N ASN A 55 -12.90 -0.82 2.92
CA ASN A 55 -13.68 -1.22 4.10
C ASN A 55 -14.45 -2.56 3.93
N ARG A 56 -14.50 -3.13 2.73
CA ARG A 56 -15.21 -4.38 2.41
C ARG A 56 -14.34 -5.41 1.68
N ILE A 57 -13.04 -5.16 1.59
CA ILE A 57 -12.07 -6.12 1.05
C ILE A 57 -11.48 -6.87 2.23
N TYR A 58 -11.56 -8.20 2.18
CA TYR A 58 -11.03 -9.08 3.21
C TYR A 58 -10.09 -10.11 2.60
N ARG A 59 -9.06 -10.48 3.37
CA ARG A 59 -8.12 -11.53 3.01
C ARG A 59 -8.43 -12.77 3.85
N ILE A 60 -8.50 -13.92 3.17
CA ILE A 60 -8.67 -15.21 3.83
C ILE A 60 -7.28 -15.79 4.08
N ASN A 61 -7.00 -16.08 5.34
CA ASN A 61 -5.78 -16.73 5.80
C ASN A 61 -6.12 -18.11 6.37
N SER A 62 -5.11 -18.96 6.52
CA SER A 62 -5.26 -20.29 7.12
C SER A 62 -4.42 -20.39 8.39
N ASP A 63 -5.10 -20.64 9.50
CA ASP A 63 -4.47 -20.94 10.78
C ASP A 63 -4.44 -22.46 10.94
N ILE A 64 -3.27 -23.07 10.78
CA ILE A 64 -3.10 -24.53 10.75
C ILE A 64 -2.39 -24.99 12.02
N ILE A 65 -3.03 -25.88 12.76
CA ILE A 65 -2.42 -26.55 13.92
C ILE A 65 -1.98 -27.95 13.47
N PHE A 66 -0.68 -28.19 13.43
CA PHE A 66 -0.11 -29.49 13.08
C PHE A 66 0.85 -29.98 14.16
N GLY A 67 0.52 -31.10 14.80
CA GLY A 67 1.39 -31.72 15.82
C GLY A 67 1.70 -30.82 17.02
N GLY A 68 0.80 -29.90 17.38
CA GLY A 68 1.01 -28.91 18.45
C GLY A 68 1.77 -27.66 18.03
N THR A 69 2.16 -27.53 16.76
CA THR A 69 2.71 -26.30 16.18
C THR A 69 1.61 -25.53 15.48
N GLU A 70 1.44 -24.26 15.86
CA GLU A 70 0.52 -23.32 15.22
C GLU A 70 1.23 -22.60 14.07
N MET A 71 0.63 -22.65 12.88
CA MET A 71 1.13 -22.00 11.67
C MET A 71 0.07 -21.03 11.14
N ASN A 72 0.32 -19.75 11.32
CA ASN A 72 -0.52 -18.68 10.75
C ASN A 72 0.00 -18.34 9.36
N MET A 73 -0.69 -18.83 8.33
CA MET A 73 -0.26 -18.69 6.94
C MET A 73 -1.21 -17.81 6.16
N ALA A 74 -0.63 -16.89 5.42
CA ALA A 74 -1.37 -15.92 4.65
C ALA A 74 -1.78 -16.49 3.26
N VAL A 75 -2.27 -17.73 3.26
CA VAL A 75 -2.66 -18.53 2.10
C VAL A 75 -4.03 -19.18 2.36
N SER A 76 -4.71 -19.58 1.29
CA SER A 76 -5.93 -20.35 1.36
C SER A 76 -5.97 -21.38 0.23
N ALA A 77 -6.88 -22.34 0.29
CA ALA A 77 -7.05 -23.33 -0.76
C ALA A 77 -7.56 -22.66 -2.05
N ASP A 78 -7.04 -23.07 -3.21
CA ASP A 78 -7.45 -22.52 -4.52
C ASP A 78 -8.97 -22.47 -4.79
N PRO A 79 -9.78 -23.47 -4.41
CA PRO A 79 -11.23 -23.40 -4.61
C PRO A 79 -11.96 -22.49 -3.62
N MET A 80 -11.30 -22.00 -2.56
CA MET A 80 -11.95 -21.26 -1.47
C MET A 80 -12.77 -20.06 -1.97
N GLY A 81 -12.19 -19.25 -2.86
CA GLY A 81 -12.88 -18.07 -3.39
C GLY A 81 -14.14 -18.42 -4.18
N GLU A 82 -14.09 -19.48 -4.99
CA GLU A 82 -15.22 -19.94 -5.80
C GLU A 82 -16.32 -20.56 -4.91
N THR A 83 -15.94 -21.43 -3.97
CA THR A 83 -16.87 -22.03 -3.02
C THR A 83 -17.61 -20.97 -2.21
N LEU A 84 -16.89 -19.98 -1.66
CA LEU A 84 -17.53 -18.92 -0.89
C LEU A 84 -18.47 -18.07 -1.72
N LYS A 85 -18.14 -17.79 -2.98
CA LYS A 85 -19.04 -17.03 -3.86
C LYS A 85 -20.31 -17.80 -4.20
N ASN A 86 -20.23 -19.13 -4.29
CA ASN A 86 -21.39 -19.98 -4.54
C ASN A 86 -22.29 -20.14 -3.31
N ASP A 87 -21.68 -20.25 -2.12
CA ASP A 87 -22.41 -20.51 -0.86
C ASP A 87 -22.96 -19.24 -0.21
N TYR A 88 -22.32 -18.08 -0.43
CA TYR A 88 -22.68 -16.80 0.20
C TYR A 88 -23.04 -15.73 -0.84
N PRO A 89 -24.34 -15.42 -1.06
CA PRO A 89 -24.77 -14.43 -2.04
C PRO A 89 -24.34 -12.99 -1.71
N GLU A 90 -23.93 -12.71 -0.46
CA GLU A 90 -23.40 -11.42 -0.03
C GLU A 90 -21.98 -11.14 -0.58
N LEU A 91 -21.28 -12.18 -1.07
CA LEU A 91 -19.94 -12.05 -1.64
C LEU A 91 -20.03 -11.56 -3.09
N GLU A 92 -19.79 -10.27 -3.30
CA GLU A 92 -19.87 -9.63 -4.63
C GLU A 92 -18.84 -10.20 -5.61
N GLN A 93 -17.56 -10.26 -5.21
CA GLN A 93 -16.45 -10.75 -6.01
C GLN A 93 -15.32 -11.32 -5.14
N PHE A 94 -14.50 -12.18 -5.74
CA PHE A 94 -13.23 -12.63 -5.17
C PHE A 94 -12.11 -12.46 -6.20
N VAL A 95 -10.87 -12.46 -5.73
CA VAL A 95 -9.67 -12.53 -6.56
C VAL A 95 -8.63 -13.35 -5.82
N ARG A 96 -7.94 -14.23 -6.54
CA ARG A 96 -6.81 -14.99 -6.02
C ARG A 96 -5.52 -14.34 -6.46
N PHE A 97 -4.51 -14.41 -5.58
CA PHE A 97 -3.14 -14.03 -5.91
C PHE A 97 -2.25 -15.26 -5.80
N HIS A 98 -1.42 -15.47 -6.82
CA HIS A 98 -0.43 -16.54 -6.81
C HIS A 98 0.97 -15.97 -7.09
N ALA A 99 1.70 -15.77 -6.00
CA ALA A 99 3.08 -15.31 -5.99
C ALA A 99 4.05 -16.49 -6.05
N SER A 100 4.84 -16.60 -7.12
CA SER A 100 5.98 -17.52 -7.17
C SER A 100 7.24 -16.73 -6.81
N ASN A 101 7.59 -16.70 -5.51
CA ASN A 101 8.73 -15.95 -4.96
C ASN A 101 8.78 -14.46 -5.35
N ASN A 102 7.62 -13.87 -5.71
CA ASN A 102 7.44 -12.52 -6.23
C ASN A 102 8.36 -12.11 -7.39
N SER A 103 9.12 -13.04 -7.99
CA SER A 103 10.14 -12.69 -8.97
C SER A 103 10.07 -13.56 -10.21
N LYS A 104 10.34 -12.94 -11.36
CA LYS A 104 10.48 -13.65 -12.63
C LYS A 104 11.60 -13.05 -13.46
N LEU A 105 12.32 -13.93 -14.13
CA LEU A 105 13.27 -13.54 -15.15
C LEU A 105 12.51 -13.23 -16.45
N ILE A 106 12.50 -11.96 -16.85
CA ILE A 106 11.86 -11.45 -18.06
C ILE A 106 12.93 -11.24 -19.13
N LYS A 107 12.74 -11.86 -20.29
CA LYS A 107 13.62 -11.67 -21.45
C LYS A 107 13.11 -10.49 -22.29
N LYS A 108 13.97 -9.50 -22.53
CA LYS A 108 13.72 -8.37 -23.44
C LYS A 108 14.79 -8.39 -24.54
N GLY A 109 14.45 -8.92 -25.71
CA GLY A 109 15.43 -9.09 -26.79
C GLY A 109 16.58 -10.01 -26.36
N ASN A 110 17.78 -9.45 -26.20
CA ASN A 110 18.96 -10.18 -25.72
C ASN A 110 19.21 -10.04 -24.21
N ASP A 111 18.49 -9.14 -23.54
CA ASP A 111 18.68 -8.88 -22.12
C ASP A 111 17.75 -9.76 -21.27
N PHE A 112 18.25 -10.16 -20.09
CA PHE A 112 17.48 -10.84 -19.06
C PHE A 112 17.37 -9.92 -17.85
N ILE A 113 16.14 -9.57 -17.49
CA ILE A 113 15.83 -8.64 -16.41
C ILE A 113 15.12 -9.43 -15.32
N ASN A 114 15.66 -9.43 -14.11
CA ASN A 114 14.97 -10.02 -12.97
C ASN A 114 13.94 -9.03 -12.43
N GLU A 115 12.66 -9.28 -12.67
CA GLU A 115 11.57 -8.49 -12.11
C GLU A 115 11.25 -9.03 -10.73
N SER A 116 11.31 -8.18 -9.70
CA SER A 116 11.16 -8.57 -8.30
C SER A 116 9.75 -8.41 -7.75
N ALA A 117 8.81 -7.94 -8.57
CA ALA A 117 7.40 -7.74 -8.19
C ALA A 117 6.46 -8.29 -9.27
N VAL A 118 6.40 -9.63 -9.38
CA VAL A 118 5.47 -10.32 -10.28
C VAL A 118 4.54 -11.23 -9.49
N THR A 119 3.24 -11.06 -9.73
CA THR A 119 2.20 -11.93 -9.20
C THR A 119 1.23 -12.33 -10.30
N HIS A 120 0.58 -13.47 -10.15
CA HIS A 120 -0.58 -13.82 -10.96
C HIS A 120 -1.83 -13.46 -10.20
N ALA A 121 -2.82 -12.93 -10.91
CA ALA A 121 -4.11 -12.60 -10.35
C ALA A 121 -5.22 -13.05 -11.30
N ASP A 122 -6.42 -13.29 -10.75
CA ASP A 122 -7.61 -13.52 -11.55
C ASP A 122 -8.01 -12.26 -12.34
N SER A 123 -8.81 -12.44 -13.40
CA SER A 123 -9.37 -11.33 -14.19
C SER A 123 -10.25 -10.36 -13.42
N THR A 124 -10.74 -10.77 -12.24
CA THR A 124 -11.57 -9.98 -11.32
C THR A 124 -10.76 -9.01 -10.45
N LEU A 125 -9.43 -8.95 -10.62
CA LEU A 125 -8.54 -8.06 -9.85
C LEU A 125 -9.05 -6.61 -9.78
N PHE A 126 -9.45 -6.06 -10.93
CA PHE A 126 -9.92 -4.67 -11.04
C PHE A 126 -11.37 -4.45 -10.60
N ASP A 127 -12.13 -5.53 -10.39
CA ASP A 127 -13.48 -5.44 -9.81
C ASP A 127 -13.41 -5.29 -8.28
N VAL A 128 -12.40 -5.93 -7.67
CA VAL A 128 -12.16 -5.92 -6.22
C VAL A 128 -11.30 -4.72 -5.81
N PHE A 129 -10.18 -4.51 -6.51
CA PHE A 129 -9.21 -3.46 -6.18
C PHE A 129 -9.29 -2.28 -7.15
N THR A 130 -9.21 -1.08 -6.58
CA THR A 130 -9.14 0.15 -7.39
C THR A 130 -7.71 0.41 -7.83
N PHE A 131 -7.43 0.16 -9.11
CA PHE A 131 -6.20 0.58 -9.78
C PHE A 131 -6.55 1.43 -11.01
N PRO A 132 -6.24 2.74 -11.01
CA PRO A 132 -6.52 3.60 -12.15
C PRO A 132 -5.61 3.20 -13.33
N ALA A 133 -6.22 2.90 -14.48
CA ALA A 133 -5.48 2.63 -15.70
C ALA A 133 -5.06 3.92 -16.39
N ILE A 134 -3.79 3.97 -16.80
CA ILE A 134 -3.27 5.03 -17.67
C ILE A 134 -3.66 4.72 -19.13
N ILE A 135 -3.48 3.45 -19.55
CA ILE A 135 -3.76 2.96 -20.90
C ILE A 135 -4.38 1.57 -20.84
N GLY A 136 -5.31 1.31 -21.75
CA GLY A 136 -5.98 0.02 -21.90
C GLY A 136 -7.30 -0.07 -21.12
N ASP A 137 -7.94 -1.23 -21.22
CA ASP A 137 -9.23 -1.52 -20.57
C ASP A 137 -9.04 -2.54 -19.44
N THR A 138 -9.25 -2.10 -18.19
CA THR A 138 -9.18 -2.94 -17.00
C THR A 138 -10.26 -4.02 -16.97
N LYS A 139 -11.39 -3.82 -17.65
CA LYS A 139 -12.45 -4.83 -17.74
C LYS A 139 -12.11 -5.97 -18.69
N ALA A 140 -11.20 -5.74 -19.64
CA ALA A 140 -10.71 -6.75 -20.56
C ALA A 140 -9.40 -7.39 -20.09
N ALA A 141 -8.70 -6.73 -19.15
CA ALA A 141 -7.42 -7.19 -18.62
C ALA A 141 -7.49 -8.59 -18.01
N LEU A 142 -6.43 -9.38 -18.21
CA LEU A 142 -6.23 -10.71 -17.61
C LEU A 142 -7.30 -11.78 -17.97
N LYS A 143 -8.22 -11.51 -18.91
CA LYS A 143 -9.19 -12.50 -19.40
C LYS A 143 -8.58 -13.57 -20.29
N GLN A 144 -7.49 -13.24 -20.99
CA GLN A 144 -6.79 -14.15 -21.88
C GLN A 144 -5.51 -14.67 -21.22
N PRO A 145 -5.15 -15.95 -21.44
CA PRO A 145 -3.89 -16.48 -20.95
C PRO A 145 -2.71 -15.73 -21.57
N ASN A 146 -1.58 -15.70 -20.85
CA ASN A 146 -0.35 -15.05 -21.29
C ASN A 146 -0.48 -13.54 -21.57
N THR A 147 -1.45 -12.88 -20.93
CA THR A 147 -1.54 -11.42 -20.87
C THR A 147 -0.92 -10.89 -19.58
N VAL A 148 -0.45 -9.65 -19.60
CA VAL A 148 0.18 -9.00 -18.46
C VAL A 148 -0.31 -7.57 -18.35
N VAL A 149 -0.51 -7.12 -17.12
CA VAL A 149 -0.65 -5.71 -16.79
C VAL A 149 0.63 -5.28 -16.09
N ILE A 150 1.18 -4.15 -16.49
CA ILE A 150 2.42 -3.61 -15.94
C ILE A 150 2.15 -2.22 -15.34
N THR A 151 2.91 -1.88 -14.31
CA THR A 151 2.89 -0.53 -13.75
C THR A 151 3.53 0.46 -14.72
N GLU A 152 3.24 1.74 -14.55
CA GLU A 152 3.89 2.83 -15.30
C GLU A 152 5.42 2.74 -15.20
N THR A 153 5.94 2.51 -13.99
CA THR A 153 7.38 2.38 -13.73
C THR A 153 8.01 1.19 -14.46
N ALA A 154 7.29 0.07 -14.55
CA ALA A 154 7.72 -1.07 -15.35
C ALA A 154 7.66 -0.74 -16.85
N ALA A 155 6.59 -0.10 -17.33
CA ALA A 155 6.46 0.31 -18.73
C ALA A 155 7.62 1.22 -19.17
N ILE A 156 7.97 2.24 -18.39
CA ILE A 156 9.12 3.12 -18.66
C ILE A 156 10.44 2.33 -18.66
N ARG A 157 10.64 1.42 -17.70
CA ARG A 157 11.85 0.59 -17.63
C ARG A 157 11.99 -0.34 -18.85
N TYR A 158 10.89 -0.95 -19.28
CA TYR A 158 10.92 -1.92 -20.38
C TYR A 158 10.83 -1.28 -21.76
N PHE A 159 10.11 -0.17 -21.93
CA PHE A 159 9.79 0.42 -23.24
C PHE A 159 10.23 1.88 -23.39
N GLY A 160 10.67 2.55 -22.33
CA GLY A 160 11.11 3.95 -22.35
C GLY A 160 9.98 4.98 -22.31
N SER A 161 8.72 4.52 -22.35
CA SER A 161 7.51 5.34 -22.29
C SER A 161 6.40 4.56 -21.59
N ALA A 162 5.49 5.28 -20.93
CA ALA A 162 4.23 4.74 -20.42
C ALA A 162 3.15 4.64 -21.51
N GLU A 163 3.31 5.42 -22.60
CA GLU A 163 2.50 5.38 -23.81
C GLU A 163 3.23 4.55 -24.87
N LEU A 164 2.65 3.40 -25.21
CA LEU A 164 3.12 2.50 -26.27
C LEU A 164 2.58 2.93 -27.64
#